data_AF-L5LTK7-F1
#
_entry.id   AF-L5LTK7-F1
#
_cell.length_a   1.000
_cell.length_b   1.000
_cell.length_c   1.000
_cell.angle_alpha   90.00
_cell.angle_beta   90.00
_cell.angle_gamma   90.00
#
_symmetry.space_group_name_H-M   'P 1'
#
loop_
_entity.id
_entity.type
_entity.pdbx_description
1 polymer ?
#
loop_
_entity_poly.entity_id
_entity_poly.type
_entity_poly.pdbx_seq_one_letter_code
_entity_poly.pdbx_strand_id
1 'polypeptide(L)'
;MAKKCFWALSSNTNLHLHFSLTDARSLCYQFNITSKGQPWCKTQGQFNGNTFLNDTCDSEKFELISIQEMKVNERQAWYEQRDTLKYVLEELKKILLDVKLEMTTARGPLSLQVIMMCKQESSGRKSALWEFRLDRQKFLLFDATTESWIWEHPQSGPLRKALDGDRKLLVTISLGDCVHWLQQVSETQGEVLDSKGNCAERKLH
;
A
#
# COMPACT_ATOMS: atom_id res chain seq x y z
N MET A 1 49.60 14.75 -17.43
CA MET A 1 50.00 13.33 -17.20
C MET A 1 48.84 12.47 -17.67
N ALA A 2 49.03 11.77 -18.78
CA ALA A 2 48.07 10.85 -19.37
C ALA A 2 48.80 9.53 -19.66
N LYS A 3 48.33 8.41 -19.11
CA LYS A 3 48.68 7.03 -19.48
C LYS A 3 47.44 6.17 -19.19
N LYS A 4 46.69 5.78 -20.22
CA LYS A 4 46.82 4.53 -21.01
C LYS A 4 46.33 3.30 -20.25
N CYS A 5 45.19 2.77 -20.67
CA CYS A 5 44.95 1.32 -20.70
C CYS A 5 44.65 0.94 -22.15
N PHE A 6 45.46 0.05 -22.72
CA PHE A 6 45.37 -0.49 -24.07
C PHE A 6 45.13 -2.01 -23.91
N TRP A 7 44.01 -2.47 -24.48
CA TRP A 7 43.58 -3.81 -24.97
C TRP A 7 43.75 -5.08 -24.14
N ALA A 8 42.65 -5.82 -24.04
CA ALA A 8 42.53 -7.14 -24.66
C ALA A 8 41.05 -7.45 -24.97
N LEU A 9 40.72 -7.62 -26.26
CA LEU A 9 39.53 -8.35 -26.71
C LEU A 9 39.91 -9.84 -26.79
N SER A 10 39.14 -10.71 -26.11
CA SER A 10 39.03 -12.13 -26.50
C SER A 10 37.76 -12.76 -25.90
N SER A 11 36.75 -12.89 -26.76
CA SER A 11 35.90 -14.07 -27.00
C SER A 11 35.35 -14.89 -25.82
N ASN A 12 34.06 -14.66 -25.54
CA ASN A 12 32.98 -15.64 -25.30
C ASN A 12 33.27 -16.93 -24.50
N THR A 13 32.71 -17.00 -23.29
CA THR A 13 31.82 -18.09 -22.89
C THR A 13 30.62 -17.54 -22.12
N ASN A 14 29.47 -17.61 -22.79
CA ASN A 14 28.12 -17.82 -22.26
C ASN A 14 27.99 -17.92 -20.73
N LEU A 15 27.79 -16.78 -20.08
CA LEU A 15 27.02 -16.71 -18.84
C LEU A 15 26.06 -15.53 -19.02
N HIS A 16 24.95 -15.79 -19.71
CA HIS A 16 23.82 -14.87 -19.74
C HIS A 16 23.17 -14.90 -18.35
N LEU A 17 23.88 -14.34 -17.36
CA LEU A 17 23.26 -13.87 -16.13
C LEU A 17 22.41 -12.68 -16.55
N HIS A 18 21.20 -12.98 -17.03
CA HIS A 18 20.11 -12.04 -17.05
C HIS A 18 19.74 -11.82 -15.59
N PHE A 19 20.52 -11.00 -14.88
CA PHE A 19 20.12 -10.47 -13.60
C PHE A 19 18.95 -9.53 -13.91
N SER A 20 17.74 -10.06 -13.83
CA SER A 20 16.52 -9.26 -13.84
C SER A 20 16.62 -8.29 -12.65
N LEU A 21 16.85 -7.02 -12.94
CA LEU A 21 16.67 -5.95 -11.96
C LEU A 21 15.18 -5.93 -11.60
N THR A 22 14.88 -6.30 -10.35
CA THR A 22 13.63 -6.01 -9.62
C THR A 22 12.36 -6.81 -9.95
N ASP A 23 12.39 -8.14 -9.87
CA ASP A 23 11.15 -8.91 -9.64
C ASP A 23 10.73 -8.79 -8.18
N ALA A 24 10.01 -7.71 -7.87
CA ALA A 24 9.32 -7.58 -6.60
C ALA A 24 7.84 -7.34 -6.83
N ARG A 25 7.03 -8.19 -6.19
CA ARG A 25 5.58 -8.09 -6.25
C ARG A 25 5.10 -7.17 -5.14
N SER A 26 4.08 -6.38 -5.41
CA SER A 26 3.52 -5.45 -4.44
C SER A 26 2.00 -5.40 -4.50
N LEU A 27 1.40 -5.23 -3.33
CA LEU A 27 -0.03 -5.02 -3.15
C LEU A 27 -0.19 -3.71 -2.38
N CYS A 28 -1.02 -2.81 -2.91
CA CYS A 28 -1.22 -1.47 -2.38
C CYS A 28 -2.72 -1.22 -2.18
N TYR A 29 -3.09 -0.60 -1.07
CA TYR A 29 -4.43 -0.07 -0.84
C TYR A 29 -4.36 1.39 -0.52
N GLN A 30 -5.19 2.17 -1.20
CA GLN A 30 -5.40 3.58 -0.93
C GLN A 30 -6.81 3.79 -0.41
N PHE A 31 -6.92 4.31 0.81
CA PHE A 31 -8.15 4.75 1.42
C PHE A 31 -8.21 6.26 1.35
N ASN A 32 -9.32 6.82 0.86
CA ASN A 32 -9.58 8.26 0.93
C ASN A 32 -10.85 8.43 1.76
N ILE A 33 -10.73 9.03 2.94
CA ILE A 33 -11.79 9.14 3.94
C ILE A 33 -12.04 10.62 4.21
N THR A 34 -13.30 11.00 4.31
CA THR A 34 -13.72 12.36 4.63
C THR A 34 -14.57 12.38 5.90
N SER A 35 -14.38 13.39 6.74
CA SER A 35 -15.13 13.51 8.00
C SER A 35 -16.60 13.92 7.81
N LYS A 36 -16.99 14.38 6.61
CA LYS A 36 -18.34 14.77 6.21
C LYS A 36 -18.50 14.63 4.69
N GLY A 37 -19.70 14.27 4.23
CA GLY A 37 -20.07 14.18 2.80
C GLY A 37 -20.40 12.75 2.34
N GLN A 38 -20.90 12.61 1.11
CA GLN A 38 -21.09 11.32 0.43
C GLN A 38 -20.39 11.32 -0.96
N PRO A 39 -19.70 10.21 -1.34
CA PRO A 39 -19.36 9.11 -0.46
C PRO A 39 -18.35 9.52 0.60
N TRP A 40 -18.55 9.02 1.82
CA TRP A 40 -17.69 9.39 2.94
C TRP A 40 -16.29 8.76 2.81
N CYS A 41 -16.16 7.72 1.98
CA CYS A 41 -14.86 7.23 1.53
C CYS A 41 -14.84 6.53 0.17
N LYS A 42 -13.61 6.38 -0.34
CA LYS A 42 -13.25 5.64 -1.54
C LYS A 42 -12.01 4.79 -1.28
N THR A 43 -12.08 3.51 -1.61
CA THR A 43 -10.98 2.55 -1.48
C THR A 43 -10.53 2.08 -2.85
N GLN A 44 -9.22 2.03 -3.07
CA GLN A 44 -8.60 1.51 -4.27
C GLN A 44 -7.56 0.46 -3.90
N GLY A 45 -7.56 -0.69 -4.60
CA GLY A 45 -6.54 -1.73 -4.47
C GLY A 45 -5.77 -1.90 -5.78
N GLN A 46 -4.45 -2.01 -5.67
CA GLN A 46 -3.54 -2.19 -6.80
C GLN A 46 -2.60 -3.37 -6.58
N PHE A 47 -2.40 -4.20 -7.60
CA PHE A 47 -1.41 -5.26 -7.64
C PHE A 47 -0.36 -4.90 -8.70
N ASN A 48 0.91 -4.77 -8.31
CA ASN A 48 1.99 -4.28 -9.18
C ASN A 48 1.67 -2.97 -9.92
N GLY A 49 0.90 -2.08 -9.27
CA GLY A 49 0.43 -0.81 -9.85
C GLY A 49 -0.87 -0.91 -10.67
N ASN A 50 -1.33 -2.12 -11.00
CA ASN A 50 -2.57 -2.33 -11.75
C ASN A 50 -3.76 -2.35 -10.80
N THR A 51 -4.76 -1.49 -11.06
CA THR A 51 -5.95 -1.39 -10.20
C THR A 51 -6.87 -2.58 -10.42
N PHE A 52 -7.19 -3.30 -9.35
CA PHE A 52 -8.14 -4.41 -9.37
C PHE A 52 -9.37 -4.18 -8.47
N LEU A 53 -9.28 -3.22 -7.55
CA LEU A 53 -10.35 -2.82 -6.63
C LEU A 53 -10.55 -1.31 -6.72
N ASN A 54 -11.80 -0.87 -6.86
CA ASN A 54 -12.19 0.51 -6.74
C ASN A 54 -13.63 0.56 -6.23
N ASP A 55 -13.80 0.92 -4.96
CA ASP A 55 -15.09 0.89 -4.28
C ASP A 55 -15.35 2.20 -3.52
N THR A 56 -16.60 2.63 -3.51
CA THR A 56 -17.08 3.74 -2.69
C THR A 56 -17.86 3.16 -1.53
N CYS A 57 -17.54 3.54 -0.31
CA CYS A 57 -18.06 2.92 0.92
C CYS A 57 -19.56 3.10 1.20
N ASP A 58 -20.30 3.66 0.25
CA ASP A 58 -21.76 3.77 0.24
C ASP A 58 -22.42 2.60 -0.50
N SER A 59 -21.63 1.78 -1.19
CA SER A 59 -22.12 0.55 -1.80
C SER A 59 -22.31 -0.50 -0.69
N GLU A 60 -23.51 -1.04 -0.54
CA GLU A 60 -23.71 -2.28 0.24
C GLU A 60 -22.84 -3.43 -0.31
N LYS A 61 -22.46 -3.31 -1.58
CA LYS A 61 -21.60 -4.23 -2.30
C LYS A 61 -20.24 -3.57 -2.53
N PHE A 62 -19.25 -4.02 -1.77
CA PHE A 62 -17.84 -3.85 -2.10
C PHE A 62 -17.60 -4.62 -3.43
N GLU A 63 -17.97 -4.02 -4.56
CA GLU A 63 -17.98 -4.69 -5.87
C GLU A 63 -16.55 -4.68 -6.40
N LEU A 64 -15.89 -5.84 -6.33
CA LEU A 64 -14.80 -6.11 -7.27
C LEU A 64 -15.38 -6.20 -8.67
N ILE A 65 -14.61 -5.68 -9.63
CA ILE A 65 -14.91 -5.75 -11.05
C ILE A 65 -14.96 -7.22 -11.56
N SER A 66 -14.50 -8.23 -10.79
CA SER A 66 -14.24 -9.60 -11.30
C SER A 66 -14.79 -10.80 -10.49
N ILE A 67 -15.72 -10.64 -9.54
CA ILE A 67 -16.19 -11.77 -8.66
C ILE A 67 -16.79 -12.95 -9.46
N GLN A 68 -17.36 -12.70 -10.64
CA GLN A 68 -18.06 -13.74 -11.41
C GLN A 68 -17.14 -14.86 -11.95
N GLU A 69 -15.84 -14.61 -12.08
CA GLU A 69 -14.89 -15.55 -12.72
C GLU A 69 -13.97 -16.27 -11.73
N MET A 70 -14.06 -15.97 -10.43
CA MET A 70 -13.19 -16.54 -9.39
C MET A 70 -13.62 -17.94 -8.95
N LYS A 71 -12.65 -18.82 -8.71
CA LYS A 71 -12.85 -20.12 -8.06
C LYS A 71 -13.31 -19.95 -6.61
N VAL A 72 -13.88 -20.99 -6.01
CA VAL A 72 -14.47 -20.96 -4.65
C VAL A 72 -13.43 -20.59 -3.58
N ASN A 73 -12.21 -21.12 -3.69
CA ASN A 73 -11.10 -20.81 -2.78
C ASN A 73 -10.62 -19.34 -2.91
N GLU A 74 -10.58 -18.82 -4.13
CA GLU A 74 -10.24 -17.42 -4.43
C GLU A 74 -11.31 -16.47 -3.86
N ARG A 75 -12.58 -16.89 -3.87
CA ARG A 75 -13.70 -16.15 -3.28
C ARG A 75 -13.63 -16.07 -1.75
N GLN A 76 -13.20 -17.13 -1.08
CA GLN A 76 -13.05 -17.14 0.39
C GLN A 76 -11.93 -16.19 0.84
N ALA A 77 -10.76 -16.29 0.20
CA ALA A 77 -9.63 -15.38 0.41
C ALA A 77 -10.05 -13.91 0.20
N TRP A 78 -10.85 -13.66 -0.84
CA TRP A 78 -11.39 -12.35 -1.10
C TRP A 78 -12.31 -11.83 0.02
N TYR A 79 -13.20 -12.66 0.58
CA TYR A 79 -14.07 -12.23 1.67
C TYR A 79 -13.29 -11.84 2.92
N GLU A 80 -12.26 -12.61 3.27
CA GLU A 80 -11.36 -12.30 4.39
C GLU A 80 -10.63 -10.97 4.15
N GLN A 81 -10.10 -10.77 2.95
CA GLN A 81 -9.46 -9.52 2.53
C GLN A 81 -10.42 -8.33 2.63
N ARG A 82 -11.64 -8.45 2.10
CA ARG A 82 -12.68 -7.42 2.16
C ARG A 82 -13.01 -7.07 3.61
N ASP A 83 -13.19 -8.07 4.47
CA ASP A 83 -13.61 -7.84 5.85
C ASP A 83 -12.52 -7.14 6.66
N THR A 84 -11.24 -7.49 6.45
CA THR A 84 -10.12 -6.74 7.03
C THR A 84 -10.05 -5.31 6.48
N LEU A 85 -10.23 -5.09 5.18
CA LEU A 85 -10.22 -3.73 4.59
C LEU A 85 -11.37 -2.87 5.16
N LYS A 86 -12.56 -3.44 5.36
CA LYS A 86 -13.69 -2.76 6.02
C LYS A 86 -13.38 -2.42 7.47
N TYR A 87 -12.76 -3.34 8.21
CA TYR A 87 -12.32 -3.06 9.57
C TYR A 87 -11.33 -1.90 9.63
N VAL A 88 -10.30 -1.91 8.78
CA VAL A 88 -9.31 -0.82 8.67
C VAL A 88 -9.98 0.51 8.37
N LEU A 89 -10.92 0.53 7.44
CA LEU A 89 -11.65 1.73 7.04
C LEU A 89 -12.40 2.35 8.22
N GLU A 90 -13.07 1.55 9.04
CA GLU A 90 -13.79 2.03 10.23
C GLU A 90 -12.84 2.54 11.31
N GLU A 91 -11.70 1.89 11.54
CA GLU A 91 -10.68 2.41 12.47
C GLU A 91 -10.08 3.73 11.98
N LEU A 92 -9.74 3.83 10.69
CA LEU A 92 -9.24 5.07 10.10
C LEU A 92 -10.26 6.21 10.15
N LYS A 93 -11.56 5.88 10.06
CA LYS A 93 -12.64 6.86 10.23
C LYS A 93 -12.69 7.40 11.66
N LYS A 94 -12.58 6.54 12.67
CA LYS A 94 -12.50 6.96 14.08
C LYS A 94 -11.29 7.87 14.31
N ILE A 95 -10.12 7.45 13.85
CA ILE A 95 -8.88 8.24 13.92
C ILE A 95 -9.07 9.63 13.29
N LEU A 96 -9.66 9.71 12.09
CA LEU A 96 -9.91 10.99 11.43
C LEU A 96 -10.83 11.91 12.26
N LEU A 97 -11.85 11.36 12.91
CA LEU A 97 -12.77 12.13 13.76
C LEU A 97 -12.08 12.64 15.03
N ASP A 98 -11.26 11.81 15.67
CA ASP A 98 -10.50 12.18 16.88
C ASP A 98 -9.44 13.24 16.57
N VAL A 99 -8.68 13.06 15.48
CA VAL A 99 -7.69 14.03 15.01
C VAL A 99 -8.34 15.37 14.68
N LYS A 100 -9.52 15.34 14.04
CA LYS A 100 -10.28 16.57 13.74
C LYS A 100 -10.69 17.32 15.00
N LEU A 101 -11.07 16.60 16.07
CA LEU A 101 -11.43 17.21 17.34
C LEU A 101 -10.22 17.88 18.02
N GLU A 102 -9.04 17.26 17.95
CA GLU A 102 -7.81 17.81 18.52
C GLU A 102 -7.23 18.97 17.69
N MET A 103 -7.42 18.96 16.35
CA MET A 103 -6.95 20.02 15.46
C MET A 103 -7.89 21.24 15.47
N THR A 104 -7.69 22.12 16.47
CA THR A 104 -8.43 23.38 16.69
C THR A 104 -8.56 24.32 15.47
N THR A 105 -7.72 24.16 14.45
CA THR A 105 -7.71 24.97 13.22
C THR A 105 -8.63 24.46 12.11
N ALA A 106 -9.11 23.21 12.19
CA ALA A 106 -9.90 22.59 11.13
C ALA A 106 -11.37 23.07 11.10
N ARG A 107 -11.63 24.26 10.57
CA ARG A 107 -13.00 24.83 10.43
C ARG A 107 -13.79 24.25 9.24
N GLY A 108 -13.54 23.01 8.85
CA GLY A 108 -14.13 22.38 7.66
C GLY A 108 -14.10 20.85 7.69
N PRO A 109 -14.56 20.18 6.62
CA PRO A 109 -14.32 18.76 6.44
C PRO A 109 -12.81 18.49 6.37
N LEU A 110 -12.31 17.67 7.29
CA LEU A 110 -10.95 17.12 7.23
C LEU A 110 -10.99 15.84 6.39
N SER A 111 -9.98 15.64 5.54
CA SER A 111 -9.78 14.44 4.74
C SER A 111 -8.51 13.69 5.11
N LEU A 112 -8.58 12.37 5.19
CA LEU A 112 -7.45 11.48 5.42
C LEU A 112 -7.28 10.55 4.22
N GLN A 113 -6.12 10.63 3.56
CA GLN A 113 -5.67 9.65 2.59
C GLN A 113 -4.63 8.73 3.26
N VAL A 114 -4.87 7.43 3.20
CA VAL A 114 -3.97 6.41 3.75
C VAL A 114 -3.56 5.47 2.65
N ILE A 115 -2.25 5.22 2.54
CA ILE A 115 -1.69 4.28 1.58
C ILE A 115 -0.99 3.19 2.38
N MET A 116 -1.49 1.96 2.28
CA MET A 116 -0.83 0.77 2.80
C MET A 116 -0.20 0.02 1.64
N MET A 117 1.06 -0.36 1.77
CA MET A 117 1.75 -1.17 0.77
C MET A 117 2.49 -2.32 1.45
N CYS A 118 2.38 -3.52 0.88
CA CYS A 118 3.26 -4.64 1.18
C CYS A 118 3.93 -5.15 -0.10
N LYS A 119 5.16 -5.63 0.05
CA LYS A 119 6.02 -6.06 -1.05
C LYS A 119 6.75 -7.34 -0.67
N GLN A 120 6.91 -8.24 -1.64
CA GLN A 120 7.79 -9.41 -1.54
C GLN A 120 8.76 -9.44 -2.71
N GLU A 121 10.04 -9.41 -2.40
CA GLU A 121 11.13 -9.52 -3.38
C GLU A 121 11.34 -10.98 -3.81
N SER A 122 12.00 -11.18 -4.95
CA SER A 122 12.41 -12.51 -5.44
C SER A 122 13.25 -13.30 -4.41
N SER A 123 13.99 -12.60 -3.55
CA SER A 123 14.73 -13.19 -2.43
C SER A 123 13.83 -13.76 -1.32
N GLY A 124 12.52 -13.53 -1.39
CA GLY A 124 11.56 -13.83 -0.34
C GLY A 124 11.46 -12.75 0.74
N ARG A 125 12.32 -11.71 0.71
CA ARG A 125 12.28 -10.59 1.66
C ARG A 125 10.94 -9.85 1.54
N LYS A 126 10.28 -9.68 2.68
CA LYS A 126 9.02 -8.96 2.82
C LYS A 126 9.29 -7.56 3.38
N SER A 127 8.50 -6.59 2.94
CA SER A 127 8.53 -5.22 3.47
C SER A 127 7.15 -4.60 3.39
N ALA A 128 6.85 -3.66 4.28
CA ALA A 128 5.59 -2.97 4.27
C ALA A 128 5.68 -1.56 4.85
N LEU A 129 4.83 -0.66 4.37
CA LEU A 129 4.75 0.72 4.83
C LEU A 129 3.32 1.24 4.85
N TRP A 130 3.12 2.28 5.65
CA TRP A 130 1.91 3.07 5.71
C TRP A 130 2.23 4.56 5.55
N GLU A 131 1.63 5.22 4.57
CA GLU A 131 1.71 6.66 4.40
C GLU A 131 0.36 7.29 4.75
N PHE A 132 0.37 8.29 5.63
CA PHE A 132 -0.82 9.02 6.04
C PHE A 132 -0.74 10.47 5.59
N ARG A 133 -1.81 10.95 4.96
CA ARG A 133 -1.93 12.29 4.41
C ARG A 133 -3.20 12.96 4.88
N LEU A 134 -3.07 14.14 5.49
CA LEU A 134 -4.21 14.99 5.80
C LEU A 134 -4.31 16.07 4.74
N ASP A 135 -5.51 16.26 4.19
CA ASP A 135 -5.80 17.25 3.14
C ASP A 135 -4.77 17.25 2.00
N ARG A 136 -4.40 16.04 1.56
CA ARG A 136 -3.44 15.73 0.48
C ARG A 136 -1.96 16.03 0.80
N GLN A 137 -1.66 16.56 1.97
CA GLN A 137 -0.29 16.73 2.44
C GLN A 137 0.16 15.49 3.23
N LYS A 138 1.40 15.02 3.03
CA LYS A 138 1.99 13.94 3.83
C LYS A 138 2.14 14.38 5.28
N PHE A 139 1.68 13.57 6.22
CA PHE A 139 1.76 13.82 7.66
C PHE A 139 2.61 12.79 8.40
N LEU A 140 2.51 11.51 8.02
CA LEU A 140 3.30 10.44 8.63
C LEU A 140 3.70 9.39 7.59
N LEU A 141 4.85 8.75 7.83
CA LEU A 141 5.28 7.54 7.15
C LEU A 141 5.78 6.53 8.19
N PHE A 142 5.08 5.41 8.29
CA PHE A 142 5.43 4.29 9.14
C PHE A 142 5.99 3.16 8.28
N ASP A 143 7.22 2.73 8.59
CA ASP A 143 7.78 1.51 8.06
C ASP A 143 7.42 0.36 9.01
N ALA A 144 6.49 -0.48 8.58
CA ALA A 144 6.06 -1.64 9.36
C ALA A 144 7.14 -2.74 9.41
N THR A 145 8.11 -2.72 8.49
CA THR A 145 9.24 -3.65 8.45
C THR A 145 10.19 -3.45 9.62
N THR A 146 10.49 -2.19 9.92
CA THR A 146 11.33 -1.79 11.06
C THR A 146 10.51 -1.35 12.27
N GLU A 147 9.18 -1.41 12.15
CA GLU A 147 8.21 -0.88 13.09
C GLU A 147 8.49 0.56 13.51
N SER A 148 8.99 1.39 12.60
CA SER A 148 9.48 2.73 12.94
C SER A 148 8.79 3.82 12.12
N TRP A 149 8.71 5.01 12.69
CA TRP A 149 8.24 6.19 11.98
C TRP A 149 9.43 6.86 11.31
N ILE A 150 9.50 6.76 9.99
CA ILE A 150 10.67 7.20 9.21
C ILE A 150 10.51 8.64 8.71
N TRP A 151 9.31 9.20 8.78
CA TRP A 151 9.05 10.60 8.48
C TRP A 151 7.80 11.12 9.20
N GLU A 152 7.88 12.35 9.72
CA GLU A 152 6.79 13.02 10.43
C GLU A 152 6.73 14.51 10.08
N HIS A 153 5.53 15.01 9.82
CA HIS A 153 5.29 16.44 9.68
C HIS A 153 5.33 17.13 11.06
N PRO A 154 5.80 18.39 11.20
CA PRO A 154 5.83 19.07 12.50
C PRO A 154 4.48 19.18 13.23
N GLN A 155 3.38 19.11 12.47
CA GLN A 155 2.01 19.15 13.00
C GLN A 155 1.35 17.77 13.08
N SER A 156 2.13 16.68 12.94
CA SER A 156 1.60 15.31 12.99
C SER A 156 1.12 14.88 14.37
N GLY A 157 1.48 15.61 15.44
CA GLY A 157 1.27 15.23 16.84
C GLY A 157 -0.07 14.54 17.14
N PRO A 158 -1.24 15.12 16.80
CA PRO A 158 -2.53 14.48 17.02
C PRO A 158 -2.70 13.15 16.27
N LEU A 159 -2.38 13.11 14.97
CA LEU A 159 -2.46 11.90 14.15
C LEU A 159 -1.46 10.84 14.61
N ARG A 160 -0.26 11.27 15.02
CA ARG A 160 0.79 10.40 15.51
C ARG A 160 0.37 9.71 16.80
N LYS A 161 -0.13 10.48 17.77
CA LYS A 161 -0.65 9.97 19.03
C LYS A 161 -1.79 8.98 18.83
N ALA A 162 -2.72 9.27 17.91
CA ALA A 162 -3.81 8.36 17.59
C ALA A 162 -3.31 7.02 17.05
N LEU A 163 -2.30 7.03 16.17
CA LEU A 163 -1.77 5.81 15.54
C LEU A 163 -0.75 5.03 16.38
N ASP A 164 -0.13 5.64 17.40
CA ASP A 164 0.88 4.94 18.21
C ASP A 164 0.29 3.72 18.96
N GLY A 165 -0.97 3.80 19.38
CA GLY A 165 -1.70 2.66 19.96
C GLY A 165 -1.98 1.53 18.97
N ASP A 166 -2.07 1.86 17.68
CA ASP A 166 -2.44 0.94 16.60
C ASP A 166 -1.25 0.37 15.84
N ARG A 167 0.00 0.65 16.25
CA ARG A 167 1.21 0.15 15.57
C ARG A 167 1.19 -1.37 15.36
N LYS A 168 0.76 -2.13 16.38
CA LYS A 168 0.63 -3.60 16.27
C LYS A 168 -0.38 -4.00 15.19
N LEU A 169 -1.49 -3.28 15.10
CA LEU A 169 -2.51 -3.50 14.09
C LEU A 169 -1.96 -3.20 12.68
N LEU A 170 -1.29 -2.05 12.51
CA LEU A 170 -0.64 -1.67 11.24
C LEU A 170 0.36 -2.74 10.78
N VAL A 171 1.18 -3.26 11.69
CA VAL A 171 2.15 -4.34 11.40
C VAL A 171 1.43 -5.63 11.02
N THR A 172 0.42 -6.03 11.79
CA THR A 172 -0.33 -7.28 11.58
C THR A 172 -1.02 -7.28 10.22
N ILE A 173 -1.71 -6.19 9.87
CA ILE A 173 -2.37 -6.08 8.56
C ILE A 173 -1.34 -6.06 7.43
N SER A 174 -0.26 -5.29 7.55
CA SER A 174 0.61 -5.02 6.40
C SER A 174 1.71 -6.06 6.18
N LEU A 175 2.26 -6.68 7.23
CA LEU A 175 3.22 -7.78 7.13
C LEU A 175 2.60 -9.18 7.28
N GLY A 176 1.40 -9.27 7.86
CA GLY A 176 0.62 -10.50 7.94
C GLY A 176 -0.36 -10.60 6.78
N ASP A 177 -1.53 -9.97 6.94
CA ASP A 177 -2.67 -10.17 6.03
C ASP A 177 -2.35 -9.76 4.58
N CYS A 178 -1.78 -8.57 4.37
CA CYS A 178 -1.44 -8.07 3.03
C CYS A 178 -0.43 -8.95 2.31
N VAL A 179 0.60 -9.41 3.02
CA VAL A 179 1.62 -10.31 2.44
C VAL A 179 1.00 -11.66 2.08
N HIS A 180 0.05 -12.14 2.88
CA HIS A 180 -0.70 -13.35 2.57
C HIS A 180 -1.58 -13.15 1.32
N TRP A 181 -2.33 -12.05 1.24
CA TRP A 181 -3.13 -11.72 0.05
C TRP A 181 -2.25 -11.53 -1.20
N LEU A 182 -1.06 -10.96 -1.06
CA LEU A 182 -0.12 -10.79 -2.17
C LEU A 182 0.22 -12.13 -2.83
N GLN A 183 0.32 -13.22 -2.05
CA GLN A 183 0.54 -14.57 -2.58
C GLN A 183 -0.69 -15.06 -3.35
N GLN A 184 -1.89 -14.91 -2.78
CA GLN A 184 -3.15 -15.34 -3.39
C GLN A 184 -3.50 -14.58 -4.68
N VAL A 185 -3.29 -13.26 -4.70
CA VAL A 185 -3.52 -12.42 -5.89
C VAL A 185 -2.51 -12.75 -7.00
N SER A 186 -1.29 -13.12 -6.64
CA SER A 186 -0.28 -13.52 -7.62
C SER A 186 -0.59 -14.86 -8.29
N GLU A 187 -1.21 -15.80 -7.57
CA GLU A 187 -1.59 -17.11 -8.12
C GLU A 187 -2.76 -17.01 -9.11
N THR A 188 -3.61 -15.98 -8.96
CA THR A 188 -4.78 -15.73 -9.80
C THR A 188 -4.48 -14.86 -11.01
N GLN A 189 -3.60 -13.88 -10.87
CA GLN A 189 -3.19 -12.97 -11.94
C GLN A 189 -1.86 -13.44 -12.57
N GLY A 190 -1.89 -14.56 -13.30
CA GLY A 190 -0.75 -14.97 -14.12
C GLY A 190 -0.37 -13.87 -15.11
N GLU A 191 0.89 -13.43 -15.07
CA GLU A 191 1.59 -12.52 -16.00
C GLU A 191 0.69 -11.66 -16.91
N VAL A 192 0.10 -10.60 -16.37
CA VAL A 192 -0.36 -9.47 -17.19
C VAL A 192 0.53 -8.27 -16.87
N LEU A 193 1.60 -8.17 -17.66
CA LEU A 193 2.48 -7.01 -17.76
C LEU A 193 1.79 -5.91 -18.57
N ASP A 194 1.58 -4.74 -17.98
CA ASP A 194 2.14 -3.48 -18.46
C ASP A 194 1.95 -2.41 -17.38
N SER A 195 2.97 -1.58 -17.13
CA SER A 195 3.00 -0.65 -16.01
C SER A 195 2.51 0.74 -16.43
N LYS A 196 1.44 1.20 -15.78
CA LYS A 196 1.15 2.63 -15.56
C LYS A 196 0.11 2.78 -14.45
N GLY A 197 0.57 2.90 -13.20
CA GLY A 197 -0.28 3.10 -12.03
C GLY A 197 0.52 3.11 -10.72
N ASN A 198 0.29 4.14 -9.90
CA ASN A 198 1.29 4.72 -9.01
C ASN A 198 1.08 4.34 -7.52
N CYS A 199 1.64 3.19 -7.11
CA CYS A 199 2.17 2.96 -5.76
C CYS A 199 3.62 2.45 -5.81
N ALA A 200 4.00 1.73 -6.89
CA ALA A 200 5.32 1.10 -7.04
C ALA A 200 6.48 2.09 -7.28
N GLU A 201 6.20 3.33 -7.71
CA GLU A 201 7.24 4.29 -8.13
C GLU A 201 7.70 5.28 -7.04
N ARG A 202 7.10 5.29 -5.85
CA ARG A 202 7.60 6.14 -4.77
C ARG A 202 8.79 5.47 -4.09
N LYS A 203 9.97 5.61 -4.71
CA LYS A 203 11.27 5.35 -4.07
C LYS A 203 11.28 6.07 -2.72
N LEU A 204 11.49 5.28 -1.65
CA LEU A 204 11.93 5.77 -0.35
C LEU A 204 13.26 6.50 -0.58
N HIS A 205 13.21 7.82 -0.66
CA HIS A 205 14.36 8.72 -0.61
C HIS A 205 14.21 9.65 0.58
#